data_AF-A0A7X6BGE2-F1
#
_entry.id   AF-A0A7X6BGE2-F1
#
_cell.length_a   1.000
_cell.length_b   1.000
_cell.length_c   1.000
_cell.angle_alpha   90.00
_cell.angle_beta   90.00
_cell.angle_gamma   90.00
#
_symmetry.space_group_name_H-M   'P 1'
#
loop_
_entity.id
_entity.type
_entity.pdbx_description
1 polymer ?
#
loop_
_entity_poly.entity_id
_entity_poly.type
_entity_poly.pdbx_seq_one_letter_code
_entity_poly.pdbx_strand_id
1 'polypeptide(L)'
;MAATTQTSLGAIRIVGVVIPYSFAGVQYGEVKLRPWELHIQYLDALDASVSAEPTRTVLLGDFNQRVPRKHQPSRVFKRLEEVLISRFELATAGALHPLRRQSIDHICVSKDLSPVEVSTIDNERPGGGLISDHFGVRTLVKLAA
;
A
#
# COMPACT_ATOMS: atom_id res chain seq x y z
N MET A 1 7.42 -7.88 -5.45
CA MET A 1 8.14 -7.86 -6.74
C MET A 1 8.61 -6.43 -7.00
N ALA A 2 9.76 -6.22 -7.66
CA ALA A 2 10.22 -4.87 -8.00
C ALA A 2 10.80 -4.80 -9.41
N ALA A 3 10.63 -3.65 -10.07
CA ALA A 3 11.18 -3.35 -11.38
C ALA A 3 11.53 -1.86 -11.46
N THR A 4 12.35 -1.47 -12.45
CA THR A 4 12.68 -0.07 -12.71
C THR A 4 12.19 0.30 -14.10
N THR A 5 11.58 1.48 -14.22
CA THR A 5 11.10 2.02 -15.50
C THR A 5 11.62 3.44 -15.72
N GLN A 6 11.76 3.84 -16.99
CA GLN A 6 12.15 5.19 -17.37
C GLN A 6 10.93 6.11 -17.45
N THR A 7 11.06 7.32 -16.91
CA THR A 7 10.00 8.34 -16.90
C THR A 7 10.60 9.70 -17.23
N SER A 8 9.76 10.73 -17.37
CA SER A 8 10.23 12.13 -17.46
C SER A 8 10.96 12.61 -16.20
N LEU A 9 10.80 11.92 -15.06
CA LEU A 9 11.51 12.19 -13.81
C LEU A 9 12.84 11.43 -13.72
N GLY A 10 13.20 10.66 -14.74
CA GLY A 10 14.31 9.71 -14.74
C GLY A 10 13.86 8.28 -14.39
N ALA A 11 14.82 7.45 -14.01
CA ALA A 11 14.55 6.07 -13.61
C ALA A 11 13.79 6.02 -12.28
N ILE A 12 12.64 5.36 -12.27
CA ILE A 12 11.81 5.15 -11.07
C ILE A 12 11.72 3.66 -10.79
N ARG A 13 12.01 3.28 -9.56
CA ARG A 13 11.82 1.91 -9.06
C ARG A 13 10.39 1.74 -8.56
N ILE A 14 9.71 0.71 -9.04
CA ILE A 14 8.35 0.33 -8.63
C ILE A 14 8.41 -0.95 -7.81
N VAL A 15 7.80 -0.95 -6.63
CA VAL A 15 7.64 -2.12 -5.76
C VAL A 15 6.17 -2.45 -5.63
N GLY A 16 5.77 -3.59 -6.17
CA GLY A 16 4.43 -4.14 -5.99
C GLY A 16 4.38 -5.05 -4.77
N VAL A 17 3.41 -4.82 -3.88
CA VAL A 17 3.12 -5.64 -2.71
C VAL A 17 1.67 -6.11 -2.69
N VAL A 18 1.44 -7.30 -2.14
CA VAL A 18 0.13 -7.76 -1.69
C VAL A 18 0.36 -8.31 -0.30
N ILE A 19 0.11 -7.48 0.71
CA ILE A 19 0.35 -7.83 2.11
C ILE A 19 -0.78 -8.77 2.55
N PRO A 20 -0.49 -9.95 3.15
CA PRO A 20 -1.50 -10.93 3.48
C PRO A 20 -2.64 -10.38 4.36
N TYR A 21 -3.89 -10.67 4.05
CA TYR A 21 -5.02 -10.27 4.89
C TYR A 21 -5.04 -10.98 6.26
N SER A 22 -5.90 -10.54 7.17
CA SER A 22 -5.89 -10.94 8.59
C SER A 22 -6.04 -12.44 8.87
N PHE A 23 -6.69 -13.22 7.99
CA PHE A 23 -6.85 -14.67 8.14
C PHE A 23 -6.01 -15.49 7.15
N ALA A 24 -5.07 -14.86 6.45
CA ALA A 24 -4.17 -15.57 5.56
C ALA A 24 -3.34 -16.61 6.34
N GLY A 25 -3.37 -17.88 5.89
CA GLY A 25 -2.70 -19.00 6.56
C GLY A 25 -3.37 -19.49 7.85
N VAL A 26 -4.56 -18.99 8.21
CA VAL A 26 -5.27 -19.42 9.42
C VAL A 26 -6.12 -20.67 9.16
N GLN A 27 -6.87 -20.69 8.05
CA GLN A 27 -7.84 -21.76 7.77
C GLN A 27 -7.31 -22.83 6.81
N TYR A 28 -6.48 -22.44 5.84
CA TYR A 28 -5.99 -23.31 4.76
C TYR A 28 -4.47 -23.45 4.85
N GLY A 29 -3.92 -24.59 4.40
CA GLY A 29 -2.50 -24.93 4.52
C GLY A 29 -2.20 -25.94 5.63
N GLU A 30 -0.97 -26.49 5.62
CA GLU A 30 -0.50 -27.52 6.56
C GLU A 30 -0.25 -26.95 7.97
N VAL A 31 0.32 -25.75 8.05
CA VAL A 31 0.52 -25.02 9.30
C VAL A 31 -0.60 -24.00 9.47
N LYS A 32 -1.33 -24.07 10.59
CA LYS A 32 -2.37 -23.10 10.95
C LYS A 32 -1.76 -21.97 11.76
N LEU A 33 -1.70 -20.79 11.16
CA LEU A 33 -1.22 -19.58 11.82
C LEU A 33 -2.34 -18.90 12.61
N ARG A 34 -1.99 -17.99 13.52
CA ARG A 34 -2.97 -17.13 14.20
C ARG A 34 -3.35 -15.94 13.30
N PRO A 35 -4.50 -15.30 13.52
CA PRO A 35 -4.85 -14.07 12.81
C PRO A 35 -3.73 -13.02 12.89
N TRP A 36 -3.43 -12.41 11.74
CA TRP A 36 -2.34 -11.45 11.51
C TRP A 36 -0.92 -11.99 11.62
N GLU A 37 -0.71 -13.27 11.89
CA GLU A 37 0.65 -13.81 12.05
C GLU A 37 1.42 -13.80 10.72
N LEU A 38 0.81 -14.30 9.64
CA LEU A 38 1.42 -14.23 8.30
C LEU A 38 1.61 -12.78 7.82
N HIS A 39 0.67 -11.90 8.16
CA HIS A 39 0.76 -10.48 7.84
C HIS A 39 2.02 -9.84 8.46
N ILE A 40 2.29 -10.13 9.74
CA ILE A 40 3.46 -9.60 10.45
C ILE A 40 4.75 -10.23 9.90
N GLN A 41 4.77 -11.55 9.68
CA GLN A 41 5.92 -12.22 9.06
C GLN A 41 6.26 -11.61 7.69
N TYR A 42 5.24 -11.27 6.90
CA TYR A 42 5.43 -10.58 5.63
C TYR A 42 6.01 -9.18 5.82
N LEU A 43 5.49 -8.38 6.75
CA LEU A 43 6.03 -7.06 7.06
C LEU A 43 7.49 -7.13 7.53
N ASP A 44 7.86 -8.16 8.31
CA ASP A 44 9.24 -8.38 8.75
C ASP A 44 10.18 -8.72 7.57
N ALA A 45 9.72 -9.58 6.65
CA ALA A 45 10.47 -9.86 5.43
C ALA A 45 10.58 -8.65 4.50
N LEU A 46 9.52 -7.83 4.43
CA LEU A 46 9.49 -6.60 3.65
C LEU A 46 10.44 -5.55 4.24
N ASP A 47 10.51 -5.44 5.56
CA ASP A 47 11.42 -4.56 6.29
C ASP A 47 12.87 -4.79 5.89
N ALA A 48 13.29 -6.05 5.85
CA ALA A 48 14.63 -6.44 5.42
C ALA A 48 14.90 -6.19 3.92
N SER A 49 13.85 -6.09 3.10
CA SER A 49 13.95 -5.99 1.63
C SER A 49 13.83 -4.55 1.11
N VAL A 50 13.35 -3.62 1.92
CA VAL A 50 13.11 -2.23 1.54
C VAL A 50 14.12 -1.32 2.22
N SER A 51 14.79 -0.48 1.43
CA SER A 51 15.78 0.49 1.95
C SER A 51 15.22 1.31 3.11
N ALA A 52 16.03 1.53 4.14
CA ALA A 52 15.70 2.45 5.23
C ALA A 52 15.51 3.89 4.72
N GLU A 53 16.24 4.25 3.66
CA GLU A 53 16.14 5.52 2.94
C GLU A 53 15.89 5.23 1.46
N PRO A 54 14.63 4.98 1.07
CA PRO A 54 14.28 4.79 -0.33
C PRO A 54 14.49 6.09 -1.12
N THR A 55 15.01 5.97 -2.33
CA THR A 55 15.11 7.08 -3.30
C THR A 55 14.48 6.66 -4.62
N ARG A 56 13.86 7.61 -5.34
CA ARG A 56 13.18 7.37 -6.62
C ARG A 56 12.33 6.09 -6.65
N THR A 57 11.63 5.82 -5.55
CA THR A 57 10.91 4.56 -5.36
C THR A 57 9.43 4.84 -5.10
N VAL A 58 8.58 4.14 -5.85
CA VAL A 58 7.14 4.03 -5.56
C VAL A 58 6.88 2.62 -5.07
N LEU A 59 6.25 2.48 -3.90
CA LEU A 59 5.79 1.20 -3.36
C LEU A 59 4.27 1.22 -3.31
N LEU A 60 3.62 0.26 -3.95
CA LEU A 60 2.17 0.27 -4.09
C LEU A 60 1.55 -1.14 -4.08
N GLY A 61 0.27 -1.19 -3.77
CA GLY A 61 -0.56 -2.39 -3.83
C GLY A 61 -1.47 -2.53 -2.61
N ASP A 62 -1.96 -3.74 -2.38
CA ASP A 62 -2.88 -4.02 -1.27
C ASP A 62 -2.10 -4.18 0.04
N PHE A 63 -2.32 -3.27 0.99
CA PHE A 63 -1.68 -3.31 2.30
C PHE A 63 -2.51 -4.09 3.32
N ASN A 64 -3.75 -4.46 2.99
CA ASN A 64 -4.72 -5.08 3.90
C ASN A 64 -4.87 -4.33 5.24
N GLN A 65 -4.61 -3.02 5.22
CA GLN A 65 -4.70 -2.12 6.35
C GLN A 65 -5.12 -0.74 5.87
N ARG A 66 -5.94 -0.04 6.68
CA ARG A 66 -6.37 1.34 6.40
C ARG A 66 -5.45 2.32 7.12
N VAL A 67 -5.11 3.44 6.50
CA VAL A 67 -4.37 4.52 7.15
C VAL A 67 -5.19 5.82 7.07
N PRO A 68 -5.45 6.55 8.17
CA PRO A 68 -5.17 6.19 9.56
C PRO A 68 -5.94 4.93 10.01
N ARG A 69 -5.44 4.30 11.08
CA ARG A 69 -5.95 3.04 11.64
C ARG A 69 -7.46 3.09 11.87
N LYS A 70 -8.18 2.03 11.48
CA LYS A 70 -9.62 1.90 11.74
C LYS A 70 -9.99 0.64 12.51
N HIS A 71 -9.77 -0.54 11.94
CA HIS A 71 -10.22 -1.82 12.50
C HIS A 71 -9.10 -2.79 12.83
N GLN A 72 -7.91 -2.61 12.25
CA GLN A 72 -6.77 -3.47 12.52
C GLN A 72 -6.23 -3.27 13.95
N PRO A 73 -5.65 -4.32 14.57
CA PRO A 73 -5.02 -4.21 15.89
C PRO A 73 -3.90 -3.16 15.92
N SER A 74 -3.73 -2.48 17.06
CA SER A 74 -2.70 -1.44 17.23
C SER A 74 -1.28 -1.95 16.93
N ARG A 75 -0.93 -3.14 17.42
CA ARG A 75 0.38 -3.77 17.15
C ARG A 75 0.66 -4.00 15.67
N VAL A 76 -0.39 -4.30 14.90
CA VAL A 76 -0.28 -4.59 13.46
C VAL A 76 -0.11 -3.30 12.66
N PHE A 77 -0.88 -2.27 13.03
CA PHE A 77 -0.74 -0.93 12.45
C PHE A 77 0.63 -0.33 12.75
N LYS A 78 1.09 -0.43 14.00
CA LYS A 78 2.42 0.05 14.40
C LYS A 78 3.53 -0.58 13.56
N ARG A 79 3.43 -1.89 13.25
CA ARG A 79 4.43 -2.55 12.41
C ARG A 79 4.42 -2.02 10.98
N LEU A 80 3.25 -1.75 10.41
CA LEU A 80 3.14 -1.09 9.10
C LEU A 80 3.77 0.32 9.12
N GLU A 81 3.54 1.08 10.20
CA GLU A 81 4.13 2.39 10.38
C GLU A 81 5.67 2.33 10.40
N GLU A 82 6.23 1.42 11.19
CA GLU A 82 7.67 1.22 11.31
C GLU A 82 8.32 0.83 9.99
N VAL A 83 7.69 -0.09 9.23
CA VAL A 83 8.28 -0.65 7.99
C VAL A 83 8.11 0.27 6.80
N LEU A 84 6.95 0.94 6.65
CA LEU A 84 6.62 1.70 5.45
C LEU A 84 6.40 3.19 5.72
N ILE A 85 5.49 3.55 6.64
CA ILE A 85 5.04 4.94 6.79
C ILE A 85 6.16 5.84 7.37
N SER A 86 7.11 5.28 8.11
CA SER A 86 8.29 6.02 8.61
C SER A 86 9.30 6.36 7.51
N ARG A 87 9.33 5.57 6.42
CA ARG A 87 10.33 5.64 5.34
C ARG A 87 9.82 6.33 4.08
N PHE A 88 8.52 6.23 3.82
CA PHE A 88 7.86 6.78 2.64
C PHE A 88 6.82 7.84 3.01
N GLU A 89 6.48 8.70 2.05
CA GLU A 89 5.26 9.48 2.09
C GLU A 89 4.10 8.64 1.55
N LEU A 90 3.03 8.49 2.35
CA LEU A 90 1.84 7.73 1.97
C LEU A 90 0.82 8.65 1.28
N ALA A 91 0.69 8.55 -0.04
CA ALA A 91 -0.17 9.40 -0.85
C ALA A 91 -1.66 9.17 -0.60
N THR A 92 -2.03 7.93 -0.31
CA THR A 92 -3.43 7.45 -0.33
C THR A 92 -4.00 7.23 1.07
N ALA A 93 -3.54 8.01 2.05
CA ALA A 93 -4.07 8.00 3.41
C ALA A 93 -5.41 8.76 3.49
N GLY A 94 -6.23 8.43 4.48
CA GLY A 94 -7.50 9.10 4.74
C GLY A 94 -8.63 8.68 3.79
N ALA A 95 -9.74 9.41 3.86
CA ALA A 95 -10.87 9.22 2.95
C ALA A 95 -10.56 9.90 1.62
N LEU A 96 -10.54 9.12 0.53
CA LEU A 96 -10.11 9.59 -0.78
C LEU A 96 -11.30 9.99 -1.65
N HIS A 97 -11.14 11.06 -2.42
CA HIS A 97 -12.16 11.56 -3.35
C HIS A 97 -12.08 10.87 -4.73
N PRO A 98 -13.19 10.81 -5.50
CA PRO A 98 -14.53 11.26 -5.14
C PRO A 98 -15.31 10.30 -4.22
N LEU A 99 -14.89 9.05 -4.04
CA LEU A 99 -15.67 8.04 -3.30
C LEU A 99 -15.84 8.31 -1.80
N ARG A 100 -15.04 9.21 -1.21
CA ARG A 100 -15.02 9.58 0.23
C ARG A 100 -14.87 8.38 1.15
N ARG A 101 -14.06 7.40 0.73
CA ARG A 101 -13.80 6.15 1.46
C ARG A 101 -12.30 5.97 1.66
N GLN A 102 -11.92 5.38 2.79
CA GLN A 102 -10.54 4.89 2.97
C GLN A 102 -10.30 3.69 2.06
N SER A 103 -9.08 3.52 1.59
CA SER A 103 -8.62 2.34 0.87
C SER A 103 -7.83 1.40 1.79
N ILE A 104 -7.66 0.14 1.39
CA ILE A 104 -6.57 -0.73 1.86
C ILE A 104 -5.48 -0.90 0.80
N ASP A 105 -5.77 -0.53 -0.45
CA ASP A 105 -4.78 -0.34 -1.50
C ASP A 105 -4.13 1.02 -1.35
N HIS A 106 -2.80 1.02 -1.36
CA HIS A 106 -2.01 2.18 -1.04
C HIS A 106 -0.88 2.45 -2.04
N ILE A 107 -0.52 3.72 -2.15
CA ILE A 107 0.64 4.22 -2.89
C ILE A 107 1.52 5.01 -1.93
N CYS A 108 2.74 4.53 -1.74
CA CYS A 108 3.84 5.17 -1.03
C CYS A 108 4.87 5.68 -2.03
N VAL A 109 5.43 6.87 -1.80
CA VAL A 109 6.54 7.41 -2.58
C VAL A 109 7.71 7.77 -1.69
N SER A 110 8.94 7.62 -2.19
CA SER A 110 10.14 8.03 -1.48
C SER A 110 10.15 9.55 -1.24
N LYS A 111 10.87 10.02 -0.21
CA LYS A 111 10.82 11.43 0.24
C LYS A 111 11.37 12.43 -0.78
N ASP A 112 12.10 11.96 -1.79
CA ASP A 112 12.57 12.77 -2.94
C ASP A 112 11.50 12.90 -4.06
N LEU A 113 10.33 12.30 -3.86
CA LEU A 113 9.16 12.42 -4.72
C LEU A 113 8.01 13.01 -3.90
N SER A 114 7.06 13.67 -4.57
CA SER A 114 5.83 14.16 -3.94
C SER A 114 4.60 13.70 -4.73
N PRO A 115 3.60 13.10 -4.07
CA PRO A 115 2.34 12.77 -4.70
C PRO A 115 1.51 14.04 -4.93
N VAL A 116 0.86 14.12 -6.08
CA VAL A 116 -0.06 15.20 -6.46
C VAL A 116 -1.28 14.60 -7.14
N GLU A 117 -2.43 15.27 -7.04
CA GLU A 117 -3.69 14.82 -7.68
C GLU A 117 -4.14 13.39 -7.28
N VAL A 118 -4.10 13.10 -5.98
CA VAL A 118 -4.56 11.82 -5.44
C VAL A 118 -6.07 11.67 -5.64
N SER A 119 -6.49 10.56 -6.25
CA SER A 119 -7.90 10.27 -6.50
C SER A 119 -8.19 8.77 -6.52
N THR A 120 -9.48 8.45 -6.43
CA THR A 120 -10.00 7.08 -6.54
C THR A 120 -10.46 6.76 -7.96
N ILE A 121 -10.42 5.48 -8.30
CA ILE A 121 -10.97 4.89 -9.52
C ILE A 121 -12.12 3.98 -9.06
N ASP A 122 -13.30 4.16 -9.63
CA ASP A 122 -14.49 3.40 -9.25
C ASP A 122 -14.30 1.89 -9.48
N ASN A 123 -14.88 1.08 -8.58
CA ASN A 123 -14.93 -0.37 -8.71
C ASN A 123 -16.25 -0.87 -9.30
N GLU A 124 -17.13 0.03 -9.72
CA GLU A 124 -18.38 -0.30 -10.39
C GLU A 124 -18.32 0.08 -11.87
N ARG A 125 -19.02 -0.69 -12.71
CA ARG A 125 -19.18 -0.36 -14.13
C ARG A 125 -20.21 0.77 -14.28
N PRO A 126 -20.09 1.63 -15.31
CA PRO A 126 -21.19 2.47 -15.73
C PRO A 126 -22.42 1.60 -16.04
N GLY A 127 -23.55 1.86 -15.36
CA GLY A 127 -24.76 1.04 -15.46
C GLY A 127 -24.91 -0.03 -14.37
N GLY A 128 -23.96 -0.12 -13.44
CA GLY A 128 -24.00 -1.01 -12.28
C GLY A 128 -23.18 -2.28 -12.43
N GLY A 129 -23.00 -2.98 -11.30
CA GLY A 129 -22.22 -4.21 -11.22
C GLY A 129 -20.75 -3.96 -10.85
N LEU A 130 -20.24 -4.78 -9.94
CA LEU A 130 -18.88 -4.69 -9.43
C LEU A 130 -17.86 -5.23 -10.45
N ILE A 131 -16.78 -4.47 -10.65
CA ILE A 131 -15.57 -4.85 -11.36
C ILE A 131 -14.62 -5.58 -10.40
N SER A 132 -14.55 -5.08 -9.17
CA SER A 132 -13.68 -5.57 -8.09
C SER A 132 -14.36 -5.28 -6.75
N ASP A 133 -14.04 -6.04 -5.72
CA ASP A 133 -14.40 -5.73 -4.33
C ASP A 133 -13.57 -4.56 -3.75
N HIS A 134 -12.47 -4.22 -4.42
CA HIS A 134 -11.63 -3.06 -4.12
C HIS A 134 -11.84 -1.94 -5.15
N PHE A 135 -11.82 -0.68 -4.70
CA PHE A 135 -11.71 0.48 -5.59
C PHE A 135 -10.25 0.86 -5.82
N GLY A 136 -9.95 1.35 -7.02
CA GLY A 136 -8.60 1.71 -7.39
C GLY A 136 -8.18 3.04 -6.77
N VAL A 137 -6.88 3.22 -6.61
CA VAL A 137 -6.27 4.50 -6.21
C VAL A 137 -5.25 4.92 -7.25
N ARG A 138 -5.12 6.23 -7.47
CA ARG A 138 -4.12 6.80 -8.36
C ARG A 138 -3.59 8.12 -7.80
N THR A 139 -2.39 8.47 -8.22
CA THR A 139 -1.76 9.75 -7.97
C THR A 139 -0.87 10.08 -9.17
N LEU A 140 -0.71 11.36 -9.46
CA LEU A 140 0.45 11.84 -10.19
C LEU A 140 1.61 12.00 -9.21
N VAL A 141 2.84 11.94 -9.71
CA VAL A 141 4.05 12.07 -8.91
C VAL A 141 4.95 13.10 -9.56
N LYS A 142 5.55 13.96 -8.75
CA LYS A 142 6.59 14.91 -9.17
C LYS A 142 7.82 14.77 -8.30
N LEU A 143 8.88 15.48 -8.66
CA LEU A 143 10.01 15.67 -7.77
C LEU A 143 9.62 16.48 -6.54
N ALA A 144 10.12 16.06 -5.38
CA ALA A 144 10.07 16.89 -4.17
C ALA A 144 10.98 18.13 -4.36
N ALA A 145 10.58 19.25 -3.75
CA ALA A 145 11.34 20.50 -3.78
C ALA A 145 12.45 20.51 -2.73
#